data_AF-A0A7S0FXH7-F1
#
_entry.id   AF-A0A7S0FXH7-F1
#
_cell.length_a   1.000
_cell.length_b   1.000
_cell.length_c   1.000
_cell.angle_alpha   90.00
_cell.angle_beta   90.00
_cell.angle_gamma   90.00
#
_symmetry.space_group_name_H-M   'P 1'
#
loop_
_entity.id
_entity.type
_entity.pdbx_description
1 polymer ?
#
loop_
_entity_poly.entity_id
_entity_poly.type
_entity_poly.pdbx_seq_one_letter_code
_entity_poly.pdbx_strand_id
1 'polypeptide(L)'
;MAEGAAAAAEAPEVKRYAKADLEAFVSGKFKTFCKEKCAQCGKPATKRFSTSMSFVVSKMLESFWCPECGRILCELCRHDHTCERLDQQKERNKHLTHEQLAAQLAEAEALKQAAEAEKKAAARRVAEAEEQQRLMRKDRRQVLARKAKCVEDFLQGISRDTTTTEARGPRVRDELFELYTRAKRISLTLYNEYEHPTLPGLADDDWESIKEIYARARELTGMFIAVEGQPLDMRNPWDPPPPAGDVPDADGAGLGRGLL
;
A
#
# COMPACT_ATOMS: atom_id res chain seq x y z
N MET A 1 -10.70 -60.70 -51.35
CA MET A 1 -9.61 -61.25 -50.51
C MET A 1 -8.37 -61.28 -51.40
N ALA A 2 -7.30 -60.53 -51.17
CA ALA A 2 -6.71 -60.11 -49.91
C ALA A 2 -6.13 -58.68 -49.99
N GLU A 3 -6.27 -57.97 -48.88
CA GLU A 3 -5.61 -56.70 -48.56
C GLU A 3 -4.12 -56.95 -48.30
N GLY A 4 -3.25 -56.23 -49.01
CA GLY A 4 -1.82 -56.18 -48.73
C GLY A 4 -1.50 -54.99 -47.84
N ALA A 5 -1.67 -55.15 -46.53
CA ALA A 5 -1.24 -54.18 -45.53
C ALA A 5 0.30 -54.10 -45.50
N ALA A 6 0.87 -53.05 -46.09
CA ALA A 6 2.25 -52.68 -45.88
C ALA A 6 2.39 -52.23 -44.42
N ALA A 7 3.02 -53.08 -43.61
CA ALA A 7 3.34 -52.81 -42.21
C ALA A 7 4.17 -51.51 -42.11
N ALA A 8 3.56 -50.48 -41.53
CA ALA A 8 4.28 -49.33 -41.02
C ALA A 8 5.12 -49.83 -39.83
N ALA A 9 6.44 -49.92 -40.02
CA ALA A 9 7.36 -50.23 -38.94
C ALA A 9 7.25 -49.13 -37.89
N GLU A 10 6.70 -49.46 -36.72
CA GLU A 10 6.66 -48.59 -35.55
C GLU A 10 8.08 -48.07 -35.25
N ALA A 11 8.25 -46.75 -35.28
CA ALA A 11 9.51 -46.12 -34.91
C ALA A 11 9.83 -46.51 -33.46
N PRO A 12 11.06 -46.97 -33.15
CA PRO A 12 11.41 -47.42 -31.81
C PRO A 12 11.23 -46.27 -30.81
N GLU A 13 10.57 -46.55 -29.69
CA GLU A 13 10.36 -45.59 -28.59
C GLU A 13 11.70 -44.99 -28.15
N VAL A 14 11.93 -43.72 -28.48
CA VAL A 14 13.20 -43.05 -28.24
C VAL A 14 13.28 -42.60 -26.79
N LYS A 15 14.12 -43.27 -25.99
CA LYS A 15 14.41 -42.88 -24.61
C LYS A 15 15.05 -41.49 -24.55
N ARG A 16 14.53 -40.65 -23.65
CA ARG A 16 15.02 -39.28 -23.38
C ARG A 16 15.48 -39.18 -21.94
N TYR A 17 16.61 -38.52 -21.73
CA TYR A 17 17.23 -38.34 -20.43
C TYR A 17 17.39 -36.86 -20.13
N ALA A 18 17.02 -36.44 -18.92
CA ALA A 18 17.48 -35.18 -18.37
C ALA A 18 18.96 -35.30 -17.98
N LYS A 19 19.67 -34.16 -17.91
CA LYS A 19 21.12 -34.14 -17.61
C LYS A 19 21.44 -34.89 -16.30
N ALA A 20 20.68 -34.61 -15.25
CA ALA A 20 20.85 -35.23 -13.93
C ALA A 20 20.62 -36.75 -13.96
N ASP A 21 19.60 -37.21 -14.69
CA ASP A 21 19.30 -38.64 -14.82
C ASP A 21 20.39 -39.39 -15.60
N LEU A 22 20.99 -38.73 -16.58
CA LEU A 22 22.08 -39.28 -17.38
C LEU A 22 23.38 -39.37 -16.57
N GLU A 23 23.70 -38.35 -15.76
CA GLU A 23 24.83 -38.34 -14.82
C GLU A 23 24.69 -39.46 -13.78
N ALA A 24 23.49 -39.62 -13.21
CA ALA A 24 23.18 -40.71 -12.28
C ALA A 24 23.28 -42.09 -12.97
N PHE A 25 22.88 -42.19 -14.24
CA PHE A 25 22.94 -43.44 -14.99
C PHE A 25 24.36 -43.86 -15.35
N VAL A 26 25.23 -42.91 -15.73
CA VAL A 26 26.66 -43.15 -16.01
C VAL A 26 27.41 -43.54 -14.73
N SER A 27 27.12 -42.88 -13.61
CA SER A 27 27.78 -43.15 -12.33
C SER A 27 27.32 -44.46 -11.67
N GLY A 28 26.02 -44.79 -11.73
CA GLY A 28 25.47 -45.98 -11.07
C GLY A 28 25.47 -47.26 -11.91
N LYS A 29 25.28 -47.17 -13.24
CA LYS A 29 25.10 -48.34 -14.13
C LYS A 29 25.91 -48.23 -15.42
N PHE A 30 27.20 -47.89 -15.30
CA PHE A 30 28.10 -47.63 -16.42
C PHE A 30 28.13 -48.72 -17.52
N LYS A 31 28.21 -49.99 -17.13
CA LYS A 31 28.22 -51.12 -18.10
C LYS A 31 26.93 -51.22 -18.92
N THR A 32 25.80 -50.78 -18.34
CA THR A 32 24.50 -50.73 -19.02
C THR A 32 24.42 -49.51 -19.92
N PHE A 33 24.91 -48.36 -19.45
CA PHE A 33 25.03 -47.14 -20.23
C PHE A 33 25.87 -47.35 -21.52
N CYS A 34 26.99 -48.07 -21.45
CA CYS A 34 27.83 -48.40 -22.62
C CYS A 34 27.13 -49.27 -23.69
N LYS A 35 25.99 -49.88 -23.34
CA LYS A 35 25.17 -50.71 -24.24
C LYS A 35 23.94 -49.96 -24.76
N GLU A 36 23.69 -48.73 -24.31
CA GLU A 36 22.58 -47.94 -24.82
C GLU A 36 22.77 -47.65 -26.30
N LYS A 37 21.65 -47.74 -27.01
CA LYS A 37 21.61 -47.61 -28.47
C LYS A 37 21.46 -46.14 -28.83
N CYS A 38 22.13 -45.74 -29.91
CA CYS A 38 21.94 -44.45 -30.53
C CYS A 38 20.48 -44.32 -30.98
N ALA A 39 19.83 -43.24 -30.56
CA ALA A 39 18.44 -42.94 -30.88
C ALA A 39 18.16 -42.84 -32.40
N GLN A 40 19.18 -42.60 -33.22
CA GLN A 40 19.04 -42.37 -34.67
C GLN A 40 19.46 -43.56 -35.53
N CYS A 41 20.46 -44.35 -35.11
CA CYS A 41 20.97 -45.47 -35.92
C CYS A 41 20.91 -46.84 -35.23
N GLY A 42 20.45 -46.92 -33.98
CA GLY A 42 20.29 -48.17 -33.24
C GLY A 42 21.59 -48.88 -32.84
N LYS A 43 22.76 -48.41 -33.30
CA LYS A 43 24.10 -48.90 -32.91
C LYS A 43 24.45 -48.44 -31.49
N PRO A 44 25.26 -49.19 -30.73
CA PRO A 44 25.62 -48.79 -29.38
C PRO A 44 26.36 -47.44 -29.39
N ALA A 45 25.78 -46.44 -28.73
CA ALA A 45 26.19 -45.05 -28.86
C ALA A 45 27.56 -44.77 -28.24
N THR A 46 27.86 -45.44 -27.13
CA THR A 46 29.05 -45.20 -26.30
C THR A 46 29.97 -46.42 -26.19
N LYS A 47 29.90 -47.37 -27.15
CA LYS A 47 30.71 -48.61 -27.13
C LYS A 47 32.21 -48.35 -27.02
N ARG A 48 32.71 -47.27 -27.63
CA ARG A 48 34.13 -46.86 -27.57
C ARG A 48 34.60 -46.53 -26.15
N PHE A 49 33.69 -46.09 -25.29
CA PHE A 49 34.00 -45.70 -23.90
C PHE A 49 33.87 -46.87 -22.92
N SER A 50 33.63 -48.11 -23.38
CA SER A 50 33.47 -49.28 -22.49
C SER A 50 34.72 -49.60 -21.67
N THR A 51 35.89 -49.13 -22.11
CA THR A 51 37.19 -49.28 -21.41
C THR A 51 37.59 -48.02 -20.64
N SER A 52 36.81 -46.93 -20.74
CA SER A 52 37.07 -45.67 -20.05
C SER A 52 36.45 -45.66 -18.65
N MET A 53 37.00 -44.85 -17.73
CA MET A 53 36.39 -44.67 -16.41
C MET A 53 35.07 -43.88 -16.50
N SER A 54 34.06 -44.28 -15.72
CA SER A 54 32.73 -43.66 -15.71
C SER A 54 32.76 -42.16 -15.42
N PHE A 55 33.68 -41.71 -14.55
CA PHE A 55 33.88 -40.30 -14.25
C PHE A 55 34.28 -39.45 -15.47
N VAL A 56 35.14 -39.98 -16.35
CA VAL A 56 35.56 -39.28 -17.57
C VAL A 56 34.38 -39.15 -18.52
N VAL A 57 33.59 -40.22 -18.66
CA VAL A 57 32.38 -40.23 -19.50
C VAL A 57 31.31 -39.27 -18.95
N SER A 58 31.18 -39.14 -17.63
CA SER A 58 30.27 -38.18 -17.01
C SER A 58 30.65 -36.72 -17.31
N LYS A 59 31.94 -36.41 -17.48
CA LYS A 59 32.38 -35.07 -17.92
C LYS A 59 32.22 -34.84 -19.42
N MET A 60 32.10 -35.91 -20.20
CA MET A 60 31.94 -35.87 -21.65
C MET A 60 30.49 -36.09 -22.09
N LEU A 61 29.51 -36.00 -21.20
CA LEU A 61 28.09 -36.24 -21.51
C LEU A 61 27.60 -35.42 -22.70
N GLU A 62 28.02 -34.16 -22.78
CA GLU A 62 27.65 -33.25 -23.87
C GLU A 62 28.09 -33.79 -25.24
N SER A 63 29.11 -34.66 -25.29
CA SER A 63 29.67 -35.25 -26.51
C SER A 63 28.81 -36.34 -27.16
N PHE A 64 27.80 -36.87 -26.46
CA PHE A 64 26.92 -37.93 -26.97
C PHE A 64 25.47 -37.77 -26.52
N TRP A 65 25.13 -36.71 -25.81
CA TRP A 65 23.78 -36.36 -25.41
C TRP A 65 23.41 -34.99 -25.98
N CYS A 66 22.21 -34.89 -26.54
CA CYS A 66 21.67 -33.61 -27.00
C CYS A 66 20.88 -32.94 -25.85
N PRO A 67 21.27 -31.74 -25.39
CA PRO A 67 20.62 -31.08 -24.26
C PRO A 67 19.17 -30.67 -24.53
N GLU A 68 18.84 -30.43 -25.80
CA GLU A 68 17.53 -29.92 -26.21
C GLU A 68 16.45 -31.02 -26.31
N CYS A 69 16.81 -32.21 -26.83
CA CYS A 69 15.88 -33.33 -26.99
C CYS A 69 16.09 -34.49 -25.99
N GLY A 70 17.17 -34.45 -25.21
CA GLY A 70 17.48 -35.47 -24.21
C GLY A 70 17.95 -36.82 -24.79
N ARG A 71 18.22 -36.90 -26.10
CA ARG A 71 18.56 -38.18 -26.78
C ARG A 71 20.05 -38.48 -26.69
N ILE A 72 20.38 -39.77 -26.56
CA ILE A 72 21.76 -40.27 -26.67
C ILE A 72 22.05 -40.62 -28.13
N LEU A 73 23.15 -40.08 -28.66
CA LEU A 73 23.57 -40.17 -30.05
C LEU A 73 25.01 -40.68 -30.11
N CYS A 74 25.32 -41.50 -31.12
CA CYS A 74 26.72 -41.83 -31.40
C CYS A 74 27.43 -40.62 -32.02
N GLU A 75 28.76 -40.60 -31.99
CA GLU A 75 29.59 -39.50 -32.50
C GLU A 75 29.24 -39.10 -33.94
N LEU A 76 28.92 -40.08 -34.80
CA LEU A 76 28.51 -39.84 -36.19
C LEU A 76 27.14 -39.17 -36.26
N CYS A 77 26.13 -39.73 -35.58
CA CYS A 77 24.77 -39.19 -35.61
C CYS A 77 24.63 -37.88 -34.84
N ARG A 78 25.55 -37.54 -33.93
CA ARG A 78 25.47 -36.28 -33.17
C ARG A 78 25.63 -35.06 -34.06
N HIS A 79 26.55 -35.11 -35.02
CA HIS A 79 26.81 -33.98 -35.90
C HIS A 79 25.68 -33.79 -36.92
N ASP A 80 25.06 -34.89 -37.35
CA ASP A 80 23.94 -34.89 -38.28
C ASP A 80 22.57 -34.82 -37.58
N HIS A 81 22.53 -34.70 -36.25
CA HIS A 81 21.28 -34.66 -35.51
C HIS A 81 20.66 -33.28 -35.58
N THR A 82 19.54 -33.18 -36.32
CA THR A 82 18.63 -32.05 -36.16
C THR A 82 17.67 -32.38 -35.03
N CYS A 83 17.69 -31.52 -34.00
CA CYS A 83 16.81 -31.68 -32.86
C CYS A 83 15.37 -31.35 -33.29
N GLU A 84 14.48 -32.34 -33.28
CA GLU A 84 13.04 -32.14 -33.58
C GLU A 84 12.42 -30.99 -32.77
N ARG A 85 12.92 -30.72 -31.56
CA ARG A 85 12.47 -29.60 -30.72
C ARG A 85 12.93 -28.25 -31.27
N LEU A 86 14.18 -28.17 -31.76
CA LEU A 86 14.69 -26.98 -32.44
C LEU A 86 14.01 -26.80 -33.80
N ASP A 87 13.69 -27.88 -34.50
CA ASP A 87 12.98 -27.81 -35.78
C ASP A 87 11.54 -27.36 -35.57
N GLN A 88 10.83 -27.89 -34.56
CA GLN A 88 9.51 -27.39 -34.17
C GLN A 88 9.54 -25.94 -33.68
N GLN A 89 10.61 -25.51 -33.02
CA GLN A 89 10.77 -24.12 -32.59
C GLN A 89 11.09 -23.21 -33.78
N LYS A 90 11.92 -23.66 -34.73
CA LYS A 90 12.20 -22.97 -35.99
C LYS A 90 10.95 -22.85 -36.86
N GLU A 91 10.14 -23.91 -36.97
CA GLU A 91 8.86 -23.86 -37.67
C GLU A 91 7.88 -22.89 -36.99
N ARG A 92 7.73 -22.96 -35.66
CA ARG A 92 6.95 -21.98 -34.90
C ARG A 92 7.44 -20.54 -35.13
N ASN A 93 8.76 -20.33 -35.17
CA ASN A 93 9.36 -19.02 -35.39
C ASN A 93 9.24 -18.54 -36.85
N LYS A 94 9.22 -19.45 -37.84
CA LYS A 94 8.97 -19.11 -39.26
C LYS A 94 7.54 -18.61 -39.48
N HIS A 95 6.58 -19.09 -38.69
CA HIS A 95 5.19 -18.65 -38.74
C HIS A 95 4.92 -17.36 -37.96
N LEU A 96 5.84 -16.92 -37.11
CA LEU A 96 5.80 -15.61 -36.47
C LEU A 96 6.31 -14.56 -37.44
N THR A 97 5.40 -13.81 -38.03
CA THR A 97 5.79 -12.66 -38.85
C THR A 97 6.41 -11.58 -37.98
N HIS A 98 7.37 -10.83 -38.52
CA HIS A 98 8.00 -9.71 -37.82
C HIS A 98 6.96 -8.68 -37.31
N GLU A 99 5.87 -8.51 -38.06
CA GLU A 99 4.74 -7.65 -37.69
C GLU A 99 3.97 -8.16 -36.48
N GLN A 100 3.74 -9.48 -36.36
CA GLN A 100 3.08 -10.07 -35.18
C GLN A 100 3.94 -9.93 -33.92
N LEU A 101 5.26 -10.08 -34.03
CA LEU A 101 6.16 -9.88 -32.90
C LEU A 101 6.19 -8.41 -32.46
N ALA A 102 6.24 -7.47 -33.42
CA ALA A 102 6.17 -6.04 -33.14
C ALA A 102 4.84 -5.64 -32.49
N ALA A 103 3.72 -6.21 -32.95
CA ALA A 103 2.40 -5.99 -32.36
C ALA A 103 2.32 -6.49 -30.91
N GLN A 104 2.87 -7.68 -30.63
CA GLN A 104 2.91 -8.23 -29.26
C GLN A 104 3.77 -7.38 -28.31
N LEU A 105 4.90 -6.85 -28.80
CA LEU A 105 5.74 -5.95 -28.00
C LEU A 105 5.05 -4.62 -27.73
N ALA A 106 4.37 -4.05 -28.74
CA ALA A 106 3.62 -2.80 -28.59
C ALA A 106 2.44 -2.96 -27.62
N GLU A 107 1.71 -4.08 -27.67
CA GLU A 107 0.63 -4.38 -26.72
C GLU A 107 1.18 -4.56 -25.30
N ALA A 108 2.28 -5.31 -25.14
CA ALA A 108 2.93 -5.48 -23.85
C ALA A 108 3.47 -4.17 -23.28
N GLU A 109 3.99 -3.27 -24.14
CA GLU A 109 4.42 -1.94 -23.74
C GLU A 109 3.23 -1.06 -23.32
N ALA A 110 2.14 -1.08 -24.09
CA ALA A 110 0.91 -0.34 -23.74
C ALA A 110 0.33 -0.81 -22.40
N LEU A 111 0.33 -2.13 -22.12
CA LEU A 111 -0.11 -2.68 -20.84
C LEU A 111 0.82 -2.23 -19.69
N LYS A 112 2.14 -2.21 -19.91
CA LYS A 112 3.10 -1.71 -18.91
C LYS A 112 2.90 -0.22 -18.63
N GLN A 113 2.73 0.59 -19.68
CA GLN A 113 2.49 2.02 -19.56
C GLN A 113 1.16 2.30 -18.84
N ALA A 114 0.09 1.55 -19.15
CA ALA A 114 -1.18 1.65 -18.45
C ALA A 114 -1.04 1.29 -16.97
N ALA A 115 -0.34 0.20 -16.64
CA ALA A 115 -0.09 -0.20 -15.26
C ALA A 115 0.77 0.81 -14.50
N GLU A 116 1.77 1.42 -15.14
CA GLU A 116 2.59 2.47 -14.55
C GLU A 116 1.78 3.76 -14.33
N ALA A 117 0.95 4.14 -15.30
CA ALA A 117 0.04 5.28 -15.17
C ALA A 117 -0.96 5.08 -14.03
N GLU A 118 -1.50 3.86 -13.86
CA GLU A 118 -2.39 3.53 -12.75
C GLU A 118 -1.68 3.61 -11.40
N LYS A 119 -0.46 3.07 -11.29
CA LYS A 119 0.37 3.18 -10.09
C LYS A 119 0.67 4.64 -9.74
N LYS A 120 1.00 5.46 -10.74
CA LYS A 120 1.25 6.89 -10.57
C LYS A 120 -0.01 7.65 -10.15
N ALA A 121 -1.17 7.30 -10.72
CA ALA A 121 -2.45 7.87 -10.33
C ALA A 121 -2.88 7.44 -8.92
N ALA A 122 -2.59 6.20 -8.51
CA ALA A 122 -2.80 5.74 -7.14
C ALA A 122 -1.90 6.49 -6.15
N ALA A 123 -0.61 6.64 -6.47
CA ALA A 123 0.33 7.41 -5.65
C ALA A 123 -0.10 8.88 -5.49
N ARG A 124 -0.59 9.51 -6.56
CA ARG A 124 -1.15 10.87 -6.50
C ARG A 124 -2.37 10.96 -5.57
N ARG A 125 -3.31 10.02 -5.68
CA ARG A 125 -4.49 9.96 -4.81
C ARG A 125 -4.13 9.82 -3.33
N VAL A 126 -3.11 9.00 -3.02
CA VAL A 126 -2.60 8.87 -1.64
C VAL A 126 -1.97 10.16 -1.15
N ALA A 127 -1.11 10.79 -1.97
CA ALA A 127 -0.47 12.07 -1.62
C ALA A 127 -1.49 13.21 -1.42
N GLU A 128 -2.51 13.28 -2.29
CA GLU A 128 -3.61 14.25 -2.17
C GLU A 128 -4.42 14.01 -0.89
N ALA A 129 -4.70 12.75 -0.53
CA ALA A 129 -5.40 12.41 0.71
C ALA A 129 -4.57 12.78 1.96
N GLU A 130 -3.25 12.54 1.95
CA GLU A 130 -2.35 12.94 3.02
C GLU A 130 -2.28 14.47 3.17
N GLU A 131 -2.21 15.20 2.06
CA GLU A 131 -2.23 16.66 2.07
C GLU A 131 -3.56 17.20 2.61
N GLN A 132 -4.70 16.64 2.19
CA GLN A 132 -6.01 16.99 2.73
C GLN A 132 -6.09 16.74 4.24
N GLN A 133 -5.57 15.61 4.73
CA GLN A 133 -5.49 15.33 6.16
C GLN A 133 -4.60 16.32 6.90
N ARG A 134 -3.50 16.79 6.29
CA ARG A 134 -2.63 17.82 6.86
C ARG A 134 -3.36 19.18 6.96
N LEU A 135 -4.07 19.57 5.90
CA LEU A 135 -4.87 20.80 5.89
C LEU A 135 -5.98 20.74 6.94
N MET A 136 -6.73 19.64 7.00
CA MET A 136 -7.75 19.41 8.03
C MET A 136 -7.18 19.52 9.44
N ARG A 137 -5.99 18.94 9.71
CA ARG A 137 -5.33 19.07 11.02
C ARG A 137 -4.96 20.52 11.35
N LYS A 138 -4.49 21.29 10.36
CA LYS A 138 -4.17 22.71 10.52
C LYS A 138 -5.42 23.54 10.83
N ASP A 139 -6.51 23.32 10.08
CA ASP A 139 -7.77 24.04 10.28
C ASP A 139 -8.36 23.73 11.66
N ARG A 140 -8.31 22.48 12.12
CA ARG A 140 -8.74 22.10 13.48
C ARG A 140 -7.97 22.88 14.55
N ARG A 141 -6.64 22.93 14.44
CA ARG A 141 -5.78 23.71 15.38
C ARG A 141 -6.11 25.19 15.33
N GLN A 142 -6.35 25.74 14.14
CA GLN A 142 -6.71 27.14 13.98
C GLN A 142 -8.00 27.48 14.72
N VAL A 143 -9.02 26.63 14.59
CA VAL A 143 -10.31 26.84 15.27
C VAL A 143 -10.14 26.79 16.77
N LEU A 144 -9.38 25.83 17.31
CA LEU A 144 -9.09 25.77 18.75
C LEU A 144 -8.37 27.02 19.25
N ALA A 145 -7.32 27.44 18.55
CA ALA A 145 -6.55 28.63 18.91
C ALA A 145 -7.43 29.89 18.91
N ARG A 146 -8.29 30.06 17.89
CA ARG A 146 -9.24 31.20 17.84
C ARG A 146 -10.24 31.17 18.98
N LYS A 147 -10.85 30.01 19.28
CA LYS A 147 -11.82 29.89 20.38
C LYS A 147 -11.16 30.13 21.74
N ALA A 148 -9.97 29.58 21.98
CA ALA A 148 -9.22 29.81 23.21
C ALA A 148 -8.85 31.30 23.36
N LYS A 149 -8.50 31.97 22.25
CA LYS A 149 -8.24 33.41 22.24
C LYS A 149 -9.48 34.22 22.61
N CYS A 150 -10.67 33.85 22.12
CA CYS A 150 -11.91 34.49 22.54
C CYS A 150 -12.16 34.36 24.06
N VAL A 151 -11.88 33.19 24.65
CA VAL A 151 -12.01 32.97 26.11
C VAL A 151 -10.99 33.81 26.89
N GLU A 152 -9.74 33.88 26.42
CA GLU A 152 -8.71 34.74 27.01
C GLU A 152 -9.13 36.22 26.98
N ASP A 153 -9.56 36.72 25.82
CA ASP A 153 -9.95 38.12 25.64
C ASP A 153 -11.19 38.48 26.48
N PHE A 154 -12.13 37.54 26.63
CA PHE A 154 -13.28 37.67 27.53
C PHE A 154 -12.85 37.84 28.99
N LEU A 155 -12.00 36.93 29.49
CA LEU A 155 -11.47 36.99 30.85
C LEU A 155 -10.61 38.24 31.08
N GLN A 156 -9.84 38.65 30.07
CA GLN A 156 -9.09 39.90 30.09
C GLN A 156 -10.03 41.12 30.17
N GLY A 157 -11.12 41.12 29.41
CA GLY A 157 -12.12 42.18 29.44
C GLY A 157 -12.77 42.31 30.82
N ILE A 158 -13.21 41.19 31.40
CA ILE A 158 -13.83 41.17 32.73
C ILE A 158 -12.84 41.65 33.80
N SER A 159 -11.62 41.12 33.79
CA SER A 159 -10.60 41.47 34.79
C SER A 159 -10.15 42.94 34.71
N ARG A 160 -10.31 43.60 33.57
CA ARG A 160 -10.04 45.03 33.39
C ARG A 160 -11.20 45.93 33.82
N ASP A 161 -12.42 45.42 33.88
CA ASP A 161 -13.57 46.16 34.41
C ASP A 161 -13.53 46.10 35.94
N THR A 162 -12.81 47.05 36.53
CA THR A 162 -12.64 47.18 37.98
C THR A 162 -13.97 47.39 38.68
N THR A 163 -14.90 48.12 38.06
CA THR A 163 -16.18 48.49 38.70
C THR A 163 -17.09 47.28 38.91
N THR A 164 -17.31 46.46 37.87
CA THR A 164 -18.12 45.25 38.03
C THR A 164 -17.38 44.17 38.80
N THR A 165 -16.05 44.14 38.74
CA THR A 165 -15.25 43.15 39.44
C THR A 165 -15.16 43.41 40.94
N GLU A 166 -15.09 44.67 41.37
CA GLU A 166 -15.19 45.05 42.79
C GLU A 166 -16.55 44.68 43.38
N ALA A 167 -17.63 44.83 42.61
CA ALA A 167 -18.98 44.44 43.03
C ALA A 167 -19.15 42.92 43.25
N ARG A 168 -18.34 42.08 42.57
CA ARG A 168 -18.37 40.61 42.69
C ARG A 168 -17.64 40.08 43.94
N GLY A 169 -16.90 40.94 44.63
CA GLY A 169 -16.14 40.59 45.82
C GLY A 169 -14.74 40.02 45.54
N PRO A 170 -13.83 40.10 46.52
CA PRO A 170 -12.40 39.84 46.32
C PRO A 170 -12.10 38.40 45.91
N ARG A 171 -12.82 37.40 46.45
CA ARG A 171 -12.61 35.98 46.11
C ARG A 171 -12.89 35.69 44.63
N VAL A 172 -14.01 36.20 44.11
CA VAL A 172 -14.40 36.00 42.70
C VAL A 172 -13.41 36.69 41.77
N ARG A 173 -12.97 37.90 42.12
CA ARG A 173 -11.93 38.61 41.39
C ARG A 173 -10.64 37.78 41.30
N ASP A 174 -10.15 37.28 42.43
CA ASP A 174 -8.87 36.56 42.49
C ASP A 174 -8.98 35.26 41.65
N GLU A 175 -10.10 34.54 41.74
CA GLU A 175 -10.37 33.37 40.90
C GLU A 175 -10.43 33.70 39.40
N LEU A 176 -11.06 34.82 39.01
CA LEU A 176 -11.09 35.28 37.62
C LEU A 176 -9.68 35.61 37.08
N PHE A 177 -8.80 36.17 37.91
CA PHE A 177 -7.40 36.38 37.53
C PHE A 177 -6.65 35.07 37.35
N GLU A 178 -6.85 34.08 38.22
CA GLU A 178 -6.27 32.75 38.05
C GLU A 178 -6.74 32.09 36.74
N LEU A 179 -8.05 32.12 36.48
CA LEU A 179 -8.63 31.63 35.23
C LEU A 179 -8.03 32.34 34.00
N TYR A 180 -7.90 33.67 34.04
CA TYR A 180 -7.26 34.44 32.96
C TYR A 180 -5.82 33.99 32.71
N THR A 181 -5.00 33.86 33.76
CA THR A 181 -3.59 33.46 33.59
C THR A 181 -3.45 32.05 33.00
N ARG A 182 -4.32 31.12 33.41
CA ARG A 182 -4.40 29.78 32.84
C ARG A 182 -4.86 29.82 31.37
N ALA A 183 -5.95 30.53 31.08
CA ALA A 183 -6.49 30.67 29.72
C ALA A 183 -5.46 31.27 28.76
N LYS A 184 -4.74 32.31 29.20
CA LYS A 184 -3.69 32.95 28.40
C LYS A 184 -2.55 32.00 28.06
N ARG A 185 -2.11 31.18 29.03
CA ARG A 185 -1.06 30.19 28.78
C ARG A 185 -1.51 29.18 27.74
N ILE A 186 -2.72 28.64 27.89
CA ILE A 186 -3.26 27.63 26.99
C ILE A 186 -3.53 28.22 25.59
N SER A 187 -4.11 29.42 25.52
CA SER A 187 -4.32 30.17 24.27
C SER A 187 -3.03 30.32 23.47
N LEU A 188 -1.93 30.71 24.15
CA LEU A 188 -0.61 30.79 23.53
C LEU A 188 -0.08 29.43 23.08
N THR A 189 -0.23 28.37 23.89
CA THR A 189 0.16 27.01 23.50
C THR A 189 -0.57 26.55 22.24
N LEU A 190 -1.89 26.72 22.20
CA LEU A 190 -2.72 26.34 21.06
C LEU A 190 -2.39 27.15 19.81
N TYR A 191 -2.10 28.44 19.96
CA TYR A 191 -1.67 29.29 18.85
C TYR A 191 -0.31 28.87 18.30
N ASN A 192 0.65 28.59 19.19
CA ASN A 192 1.97 28.08 18.81
C ASN A 192 1.86 26.72 18.11
N GLU A 193 1.02 25.81 18.58
CA GLU A 193 0.79 24.51 17.93
C GLU A 193 0.09 24.65 16.57
N TYR A 194 -0.67 25.73 16.35
CA TYR A 194 -1.23 26.07 15.05
C TYR A 194 -0.17 26.60 14.08
N GLU A 195 0.66 27.55 14.49
CA GLU A 195 1.72 28.12 13.63
C GLU A 195 2.90 27.17 13.41
N HIS A 196 3.28 26.45 14.46
CA HIS A 196 4.43 25.57 14.53
C HIS A 196 4.04 24.24 15.18
N PRO A 197 3.40 23.33 14.42
CA PRO A 197 3.04 21.98 14.89
C PRO A 197 4.22 21.22 15.48
N THR A 198 4.24 21.00 16.80
CA THR A 198 5.22 20.12 17.45
C THR A 198 4.61 18.81 17.89
N LEU A 199 3.31 18.81 18.23
CA LEU A 199 2.60 17.62 18.63
C LEU A 199 2.05 16.84 17.42
N PRO A 200 2.09 15.49 17.45
CA PRO A 200 1.55 14.65 16.37
C PRO A 200 0.01 14.70 16.30
N GLY A 201 -0.64 15.03 17.42
CA GLY A 201 -2.09 15.09 17.57
C GLY A 201 -2.64 16.52 17.68
N LEU A 202 -3.89 16.61 18.11
CA LEU A 202 -4.50 17.85 18.55
C LEU A 202 -4.28 17.98 20.06
N ALA A 203 -4.13 19.21 20.56
CA ALA A 203 -3.93 19.45 21.98
C ALA A 203 -5.27 19.36 22.74
N ASP A 204 -5.81 18.15 22.82
CA ASP A 204 -7.14 17.87 23.35
C ASP A 204 -7.24 18.20 24.85
N ASP A 205 -6.20 17.89 25.63
CA ASP A 205 -6.16 18.20 27.08
C ASP A 205 -6.19 19.71 27.35
N ASP A 206 -5.47 20.49 26.53
CA ASP A 206 -5.46 21.95 26.58
C ASP A 206 -6.84 22.51 26.21
N TRP A 207 -7.49 21.89 25.23
CA TRP A 207 -8.83 22.29 24.82
C TRP A 207 -9.90 22.00 25.88
N GLU A 208 -9.88 20.81 26.50
CA GLU A 208 -10.77 20.50 27.63
C GLU A 208 -10.55 21.46 28.79
N SER A 209 -9.28 21.79 29.10
CA SER A 209 -8.95 22.80 30.12
C SER A 209 -9.56 24.17 29.80
N ILE A 210 -9.60 24.59 28.53
CA ILE A 210 -10.24 25.83 28.10
C ILE A 210 -11.77 25.77 28.27
N LYS A 211 -12.41 24.62 28.01
CA LYS A 211 -13.85 24.43 28.25
C LYS A 211 -14.19 24.57 29.73
N GLU A 212 -13.40 23.94 30.60
CA GLU A 212 -13.55 24.06 32.06
C GLU A 212 -13.40 25.50 32.53
N ILE A 213 -12.36 26.19 32.05
CA ILE A 213 -12.13 27.61 32.37
C ILE A 213 -13.31 28.47 31.94
N TYR A 214 -13.83 28.26 30.72
CA TYR A 214 -14.98 29.02 30.24
C TYR A 214 -16.25 28.72 31.02
N ALA A 215 -16.55 27.45 31.30
CA ALA A 215 -17.70 27.06 32.11
C ALA A 215 -17.65 27.72 33.49
N ARG A 216 -16.49 27.68 34.15
CA ARG A 216 -16.29 28.31 35.45
C ARG A 216 -16.41 29.84 35.38
N ALA A 217 -15.86 30.47 34.35
CA ALA A 217 -15.99 31.90 34.15
C ALA A 217 -17.45 32.33 33.95
N ARG A 218 -18.26 31.53 33.25
CA ARG A 218 -19.70 31.76 33.10
C ARG A 218 -20.43 31.67 34.43
N GLU A 219 -20.11 30.68 35.27
CA GLU A 219 -20.71 30.54 36.61
C GLU A 219 -20.42 31.76 37.49
N LEU A 220 -19.17 32.27 37.46
CA LEU A 220 -18.74 33.40 38.28
C LEU A 220 -19.30 34.75 37.80
N THR A 221 -19.55 34.90 36.50
CA THR A 221 -19.90 36.20 35.91
C THR A 221 -21.36 36.30 35.48
N GLY A 222 -22.04 35.18 35.24
CA GLY A 222 -23.36 35.13 34.60
C GLY A 222 -23.34 35.57 33.13
N MET A 223 -22.17 35.84 32.56
CA MET A 223 -22.01 36.32 31.19
C MET A 223 -21.62 35.18 30.25
N PHE A 224 -21.83 35.38 28.95
CA PHE A 224 -21.36 34.47 27.91
C PHE A 224 -20.69 35.27 26.79
N ILE A 225 -19.77 34.63 26.06
CA ILE A 225 -19.15 35.21 24.87
C ILE A 225 -20.14 35.06 23.72
N ALA A 226 -20.43 36.15 23.00
CA ALA A 226 -21.21 36.11 21.77
C ALA A 226 -20.28 36.27 20.57
N VAL A 227 -20.29 35.29 19.66
CA VAL A 227 -19.59 35.34 18.36
C VAL A 227 -20.67 35.33 17.29
N GLU A 228 -20.68 36.35 16.42
CA GLU A 228 -21.67 36.48 15.34
C GLU A 228 -23.14 36.44 15.83
N GLY A 229 -23.38 36.95 17.05
CA GLY A 229 -24.73 37.01 17.64
C GLY A 229 -25.21 35.70 18.29
N GLN A 230 -24.40 34.64 18.28
CA GLN A 230 -24.68 33.38 18.97
C GLN A 230 -23.71 33.17 20.15
N PRO A 231 -24.12 32.46 21.22
CA PRO A 231 -23.20 32.06 22.27
C PRO A 231 -22.02 31.27 21.71
N LEU A 232 -20.81 31.52 22.21
CA LEU A 232 -19.61 30.81 21.80
C LEU A 232 -19.81 29.30 22.01
N ASP A 233 -19.85 28.57 20.90
CA ASP A 233 -19.93 27.12 20.92
C ASP A 233 -18.56 26.53 21.29
N MET A 234 -18.49 25.90 22.46
CA MET A 234 -17.29 25.23 22.95
C MET A 234 -17.21 23.75 22.53
N ARG A 235 -18.12 23.27 21.70
CA ARG A 235 -18.03 21.92 21.13
C ARG A 235 -16.90 21.85 20.12
N ASN A 236 -16.40 20.63 19.93
CA ASN A 236 -15.46 20.36 18.87
C ASN A 236 -16.20 20.46 17.53
N PRO A 237 -15.75 21.31 16.60
CA PRO A 237 -16.39 21.47 15.29
C PRO A 237 -16.46 20.19 14.44
N TRP A 238 -15.65 19.19 14.78
CA TRP A 238 -15.54 17.91 14.08
C TRP A 238 -16.25 16.77 14.80
N ASP A 239 -16.84 17.01 15.98
CA ASP A 239 -17.73 16.02 16.56
C ASP A 239 -19.04 16.02 15.76
N PRO A 240 -19.64 14.84 15.53
CA PRO A 240 -20.94 14.79 14.88
C PRO A 240 -21.94 15.65 15.66
N PRO A 241 -22.85 16.36 14.98
CA PRO A 241 -23.91 17.07 15.68
C PRO A 241 -24.64 16.09 16.58
N PRO A 242 -25.08 16.50 17.78
CA PRO A 242 -25.85 15.61 18.62
C PRO A 242 -27.04 15.06 17.80
N PRO A 243 -27.44 13.81 18.04
CA PRO A 243 -28.73 13.36 17.51
C PRO A 243 -29.77 14.39 17.92
N ALA A 244 -30.64 14.79 16.99
CA ALA A 244 -31.74 15.70 17.25
C ALA A 244 -32.66 15.05 18.29
N GLY A 245 -32.31 15.16 19.56
CA GLY A 245 -33.18 14.89 20.69
C GLY A 245 -34.08 16.11 20.83
N ASP A 246 -35.37 15.83 20.94
CA ASP A 246 -36.46 16.79 21.05
C ASP A 246 -36.02 18.03 21.82
N VAL A 247 -35.92 19.15 21.10
CA VAL A 247 -35.98 20.45 21.74
C VAL A 247 -37.33 20.44 22.47
N PRO A 248 -37.39 20.50 23.82
CA PRO A 248 -38.68 20.69 24.45
C PRO A 248 -39.19 22.02 23.93
N ASP A 249 -40.31 21.97 23.21
CA ASP A 249 -41.02 23.14 22.71
C ASP A 249 -41.13 24.14 23.86
N ALA A 250 -40.35 25.20 23.76
CA ALA A 250 -40.45 26.36 24.62
C ALA A 250 -41.63 27.19 24.12
N ASP A 251 -42.84 26.62 24.16
CA ASP A 251 -44.10 27.34 23.93
C ASP A 251 -45.24 26.65 24.69
N GLY A 252 -45.33 27.03 25.96
CA GLY A 252 -46.49 26.82 26.82
C GLY A 252 -46.58 27.97 27.81
N ALA A 253 -47.26 29.05 27.40
CA ALA A 253 -47.99 30.06 28.20
C ALA A 253 -47.61 30.19 29.69
N GLY A 254 -47.23 31.34 30.24
CA GLY A 254 -47.43 32.72 29.84
C GLY A 254 -47.58 33.52 31.12
N LEU A 255 -46.71 34.51 31.36
CA LEU A 255 -46.94 35.53 32.38
C LEU A 255 -46.38 36.87 31.92
N GLY A 256 -47.30 37.84 31.79
CA GLY A 256 -47.04 39.21 32.20
C GLY A 256 -46.43 40.13 31.15
N ARG A 257 -47.30 40.74 30.34
CA ARG A 257 -47.09 42.12 29.89
C ARG A 257 -46.82 43.01 31.11
N GLY A 258 -45.84 43.89 30.99
CA GLY A 258 -45.63 45.01 31.90
C GLY A 258 -44.72 46.05 31.27
N LEU A 259 -45.28 46.86 30.37
CA LEU A 259 -44.75 48.20 30.10
C LEU A 259 -44.86 49.01 31.40
N LEU A 260 -43.72 49.51 31.88
CA LEU A 260 -43.45 50.91 32.23
C LEU A 260 -41.94 51.07 32.46
#